data_AF-A0A661B1K2-F1
#
_entry.id   AF-A0A661B1K2-F1
#
_cell.length_a   1.000
_cell.length_b   1.000
_cell.length_c   1.000
_cell.angle_alpha   90.00
_cell.angle_beta   90.00
_cell.angle_gamma   90.00
#
_symmetry.space_group_name_H-M   'P 1'
#
loop_
_entity.id
_entity.type
_entity.pdbx_description
1 polymer ?
#
loop_
_entity_poly.entity_id
_entity_poly.type
_entity_poly.pdbx_seq_one_letter_code
_entity_poly.pdbx_strand_id
1 'polypeptide(L)' 'LRLIKNLPAKVNLIPFNPVAGVEFYPPDDRIVLRFQSYLLANSVVATIRRSKGRDVSGACGQLAGKYSLR' A
#
# COMPACT_ATOMS: atom_id res chain seq x y z
N LEU A 1 -2.35 14.84 -8.16
CA LEU A 1 -1.49 15.37 -9.25
C LEU A 1 -0.70 16.60 -8.83
N ARG A 2 -1.32 17.60 -8.19
CA ARG A 2 -0.66 18.83 -7.71
C ARG A 2 0.73 18.63 -7.07
N LEU A 3 0.90 17.55 -6.30
CA LEU A 3 2.11 17.27 -5.55
C LEU A 3 3.20 16.52 -6.34
N ILE A 4 2.83 15.73 -7.36
CA ILE A 4 3.69 14.69 -7.95
C ILE A 4 3.96 14.91 -9.43
N LYS A 5 3.11 15.68 -10.15
CA LYS A 5 3.15 15.78 -11.61
C LYS A 5 4.50 16.27 -12.18
N ASN A 6 5.20 17.13 -11.44
CA ASN A 6 6.47 17.73 -11.86
C ASN A 6 7.69 17.13 -11.13
N LEU A 7 7.51 16.03 -10.39
CA LEU A 7 8.60 15.34 -9.71
C LEU A 7 9.02 14.13 -10.56
N PRO A 8 10.33 13.92 -10.80
CA PRO A 8 10.83 12.72 -11.44
C PRO A 8 10.74 11.53 -10.46
N ALA A 9 9.55 10.99 -10.29
CA ALA A 9 9.25 9.97 -9.30
C ALA A 9 8.25 8.94 -9.82
N LYS A 10 8.22 7.78 -9.15
CA LYS A 10 7.24 6.72 -9.36
C LYS A 10 6.40 6.58 -8.09
N VAL A 11 5.10 6.37 -8.25
CA VAL A 11 4.19 6.13 -7.13
C VAL A 11 4.02 4.63 -6.93
N ASN A 12 4.28 4.14 -5.72
CA ASN A 12 4.00 2.76 -5.37
C ASN A 12 2.80 2.69 -4.43
N LEU A 13 1.69 2.16 -4.91
CA LEU A 13 0.46 1.96 -4.15
C LEU A 13 0.60 0.69 -3.31
N ILE A 14 0.45 0.84 -2.00
CA ILE A 14 0.49 -0.26 -1.04
C ILE A 14 -0.90 -0.29 -0.38
N PRO A 15 -1.77 -1.24 -0.76
CA PRO A 15 -3.01 -1.45 -0.02
C PRO A 15 -2.69 -1.71 1.45
N PHE A 16 -3.53 -1.17 2.33
CA PHE A 16 -3.31 -1.29 3.76
C PHE A 16 -3.26 -2.77 4.19
N ASN A 17 -2.26 -3.14 4.99
CA ASN A 17 -2.23 -4.45 5.64
C ASN A 17 -2.88 -4.31 7.01
N PRO A 18 -3.99 -5.01 7.30
CA PRO A 18 -4.63 -4.96 8.61
C PRO A 18 -3.66 -5.27 9.75
N VAL A 19 -3.76 -4.52 10.83
CA VAL A 19 -3.04 -4.74 12.09
C VAL A 19 -4.03 -4.69 13.25
N ALA A 20 -3.77 -5.46 14.31
CA ALA A 20 -4.63 -5.48 15.48
C ALA A 20 -4.68 -4.10 16.17
N GLY A 21 -5.88 -3.68 16.60
CA GLY A 21 -6.09 -2.42 17.32
C GLY A 21 -6.19 -1.16 16.44
N VAL A 22 -6.25 -1.30 15.11
CA VAL A 22 -6.43 -0.19 14.18
C VAL A 22 -7.70 -0.39 13.35
N GLU A 23 -8.59 0.60 13.35
CA GLU A 23 -9.87 0.57 12.64
C GLU A 23 -9.74 0.98 11.16
N PHE A 24 -8.67 0.54 10.50
CA PHE A 24 -8.50 0.74 9.06
C PHE A 24 -8.49 -0.60 8.32
N TYR A 25 -9.07 -0.59 7.14
CA TYR A 25 -9.16 -1.76 6.27
C TYR A 25 -8.61 -1.43 4.89
N PRO A 26 -8.02 -2.40 4.17
CA PRO A 26 -7.68 -2.21 2.78
C PRO A 26 -8.94 -1.84 1.98
N PRO A 27 -8.82 -0.88 1.06
CA PRO A 27 -9.89 -0.63 0.10
C PRO A 27 -10.08 -1.85 -0.82
N ASP A 28 -11.26 -1.96 -1.43
CA ASP A 28 -11.52 -2.94 -2.50
C ASP A 28 -10.51 -2.75 -3.65
N ASP A 29 -10.08 -3.86 -4.26
CA ASP A 29 -9.11 -3.85 -5.36
C ASP A 29 -9.53 -2.93 -6.51
N ARG A 30 -10.83 -2.80 -6.79
CA ARG A 30 -11.36 -1.89 -7.82
C ARG A 30 -11.05 -0.43 -7.51
N ILE A 31 -11.05 -0.04 -6.24
CA ILE A 31 -10.71 1.33 -5.82
C ILE A 31 -9.21 1.58 -6.03
N VAL A 32 -8.37 0.61 -5.66
CA VAL A 32 -6.90 0.70 -5.87
C VAL A 32 -6.59 0.80 -7.36
N LEU A 33 -7.22 -0.05 -8.18
CA LEU A 33 -7.05 -0.04 -9.63
C LEU A 33 -7.52 1.28 -10.25
N ARG A 34 -8.68 1.80 -9.83
CA ARG A 34 -9.17 3.09 -10.29
C ARG A 34 -8.20 4.23 -9.98
N PHE A 35 -7.61 4.23 -8.78
CA PHE A 35 -6.61 5.22 -8.41
C PHE A 35 -5.32 5.08 -9.23
N GLN A 36 -4.85 3.85 -9.46
CA GLN A 36 -3.72 3.58 -10.34
C GLN A 36 -3.98 4.09 -11.77
N SER A 37 -5.13 3.74 -12.35
CA SER A 37 -5.52 4.17 -13.70
C SER A 37 -5.57 5.69 -13.79
N TYR A 38 -6.08 6.38 -12.77
CA TYR A 38 -6.08 7.84 -12.73
C TYR A 38 -4.66 8.44 -12.76
N LEU A 39 -3.70 7.86 -12.02
CA LEU A 39 -2.31 8.31 -12.06
C LEU A 39 -1.65 8.05 -13.43
N LEU A 40 -1.83 6.85 -13.97
CA LEU A 40 -1.28 6.46 -15.27
C LEU A 40 -1.82 7.33 -16.41
N ALA A 41 -3.13 7.61 -16.41
CA ALA A 41 -3.77 8.48 -17.39
C ALA A 41 -3.26 9.94 -17.35
N ASN A 42 -2.59 10.33 -16.27
CA ASN A 42 -1.97 11.64 -16.09
C ASN A 42 -0.44 11.60 -16.15
N SER A 43 0.11 10.59 -16.82
CA SER A 43 1.55 10.40 -17.03
C SER A 43 2.37 10.22 -15.74
N VAL A 44 1.72 9.80 -14.65
CA VAL A 44 2.40 9.43 -13.40
C VAL A 44 2.54 7.91 -13.36
N VAL A 45 3.79 7.43 -13.40
CA VAL A 45 4.07 5.99 -13.31
C VAL A 45 3.63 5.47 -11.94
N ALA A 46 2.69 4.54 -11.93
CA ALA A 46 2.12 3.97 -10.70
C ALA A 46 2.11 2.44 -10.72
N THR A 47 2.66 1.82 -9.67
CA THR A 47 2.64 0.37 -9.45
C THR A 47 1.79 0.00 -8.24
N ILE A 48 1.18 -1.18 -8.24
CA ILE A 48 0.51 -1.73 -7.05
C ILE A 48 1.41 -2.83 -6.48
N ARG A 49 1.82 -2.68 -5.23
CA ARG A 49 2.55 -3.71 -4.51
C ARG A 49 1.57 -4.77 -4.03
N ARG A 50 1.58 -5.94 -4.66
CA ARG A 50 0.87 -7.12 -4.14
C ARG A 50 1.57 -7.59 -2.86
N SER A 51 0.85 -7.64 -1.75
CA SER A 51 1.38 -8.20 -0.50
C SER A 51 1.68 -9.69 -0.72
N LYS A 52 2.96 -10.06 -0.71
CA LYS A 52 3.41 -11.45 -0.57
C LYS A 52 3.53 -11.76 0.93
N GLY A 53 3.05 -12.91 1.39
CA GLY A 53 3.20 -13.35 2.79
C GLY A 53 2.08 -12.96 3.75
N ARG A 54 0.89 -12.58 3.25
CA ARG A 54 -0.29 -12.30 4.10
C ARG A 54 -0.79 -13.57 4.80
N ASP A 55 -0.56 -14.70 4.16
CA ASP A 55 -0.76 -16.08 4.57
C ASP A 55 0.20 -16.57 5.67
N VAL A 56 1.33 -15.90 5.88
CA VAL A 56 2.37 -16.29 6.87
C VAL A 56 2.71 -15.19 7.88
N SER A 57 1.83 -14.20 8.05
CA SER A 57 2.08 -13.03 8.92
C SER A 57 3.40 -12.29 8.62
N GLY A 58 3.86 -12.32 7.37
CA GLY A 58 5.11 -11.71 6.90
C GLY A 58 4.91 -10.44 6.07
N ALA A 59 3.70 -9.88 6.03
CA ALA A 59 3.44 -8.66 5.28
C ALA A 59 4.04 -7.43 5.97
N CYS A 60 4.38 -6.39 5.20
CA CYS A 60 4.89 -5.12 5.74
C CYS A 60 3.94 -4.56 6.82
N GLY A 61 4.46 -4.33 8.03
CA GLY A 61 3.69 -3.91 9.21
C GLY A 61 3.49 -5.01 10.27
N GLN A 62 3.74 -6.29 9.94
CA GLN A 62 3.57 -7.43 10.85
C GLN A 62 4.87 -7.86 11.56
N LEU A 63 5.99 -7.19 11.27
CA LEU A 63 7.24 -7.34 12.02
C LEU A 63 7.17 -6.58 13.35
N ALA A 64 6.13 -6.85 14.15
CA ALA A 64 6.18 -6.63 15.58
C ALA A 64 7.00 -7.80 16.13
N GLY A 65 8.31 -7.62 16.29
CA GLY A 65 9.13 -8.58 17.02
C GLY A 65 8.43 -8.91 18.35
N LYS A 66 8.46 -10.19 18.77
CA LYS A 66 8.03 -10.57 20.12
C LYS A 66 8.90 -9.80 21.12
N TYR A 67 8.46 -8.63 21.56
CA TYR A 67 8.97 -8.03 22.78
C TYR A 67 8.45 -8.93 23.90
N SER A 68 9.24 -9.93 24.25
CA SER A 68 9.16 -10.53 25.58
C SER A 68 9.49 -9.39 26.54
N LEU A 69 8.46 -8.75 27.08
CA LEU A 69 8.61 -7.95 28.30
C LEU A 69 9.21 -8.92 29.32
N ARG A 70 10.50 -8.74 29.61
CA ARG A 70 11.11 -9.23 30.84
C ARG A 70 10.85 -8.20 31.91
#